data_AF-A0A7C1QLL1-F1
#
_entry.id   AF-A0A7C1QLL1-F1
#
_cell.length_a   1.000
_cell.length_b   1.000
_cell.length_c   1.000
_cell.angle_alpha   90.00
_cell.angle_beta   90.00
_cell.angle_gamma   90.00
#
_symmetry.space_group_name_H-M   'P 1'
#
loop_
_entity.id
_entity.type
_entity.pdbx_description
1 polymer ?
#
loop_
_entity_poly.entity_id
_entity_poly.type
_entity_poly.pdbx_seq_one_letter_code
_entity_poly.pdbx_strand_id
1 'polypeptide(L)'
;MNTMPDLQKLKVILLERHQEPVLLFLSSLGVAQYIKVDCEEESYNGFLHACPIPKDELQTNSDIQTRIKRKFEEFNLKLDDIDGEVVLLPGNTIKEILSSIEQKLTEIEEDSNPIIELLDLTSAVVNKTSQQLQVWKVSHKKLNSKYKTPAGQHTSKELLFEANHHLIDINNQLEETGKEVLELQSSAYSEEHSIKKVPEIGTLQSNLLNLQGMTLKVDALLEAENKMAQCDTIVYFEAWVLKKEILRITEGINEITNGKCFIVQEKPKSKDNVP
;
A
#
# COMPACT_ATOMS: atom_id res chain seq x y z
N MET A 1 -25.07 -28.81 -8.27
CA MET A 1 -24.24 -29.15 -9.44
C MET A 1 -23.36 -27.95 -9.70
N ASN A 2 -22.05 -28.05 -9.42
CA ASN A 2 -21.09 -27.05 -9.87
C ASN A 2 -20.95 -27.22 -11.38
N THR A 3 -21.72 -26.47 -12.14
CA THR A 3 -21.50 -26.33 -13.58
C THR A 3 -20.13 -25.67 -13.75
N MET A 4 -19.19 -26.38 -14.37
CA MET A 4 -17.96 -25.76 -14.86
C MET A 4 -18.33 -24.49 -15.63
N PRO A 5 -17.60 -23.38 -15.45
CA PRO A 5 -17.85 -22.18 -16.22
C PRO A 5 -17.80 -22.51 -17.72
N ASP A 6 -18.80 -22.07 -18.48
CA ASP A 6 -18.86 -22.28 -19.94
C ASP A 6 -17.80 -21.37 -20.57
N LEU A 7 -16.58 -21.89 -20.67
CA LEU A 7 -15.40 -21.21 -21.20
C LEU A 7 -15.25 -21.50 -22.69
N GLN A 8 -14.72 -20.53 -23.43
CA GLN A 8 -14.21 -20.73 -24.78
C GLN A 8 -12.80 -20.22 -24.91
N LYS A 9 -12.06 -20.86 -25.82
CA LYS A 9 -10.73 -20.44 -26.21
C LYS A 9 -10.85 -19.37 -27.29
N LEU A 10 -10.35 -18.19 -26.99
CA LEU A 10 -10.20 -17.09 -27.93
C LEU A 10 -8.77 -17.11 -28.47
N LYS A 11 -8.61 -17.08 -29.78
CA LYS A 11 -7.33 -16.89 -30.47
C LYS A 11 -7.39 -15.58 -31.23
N VAL A 12 -6.42 -14.71 -31.02
CA VAL A 12 -6.45 -13.35 -31.58
C VAL A 12 -5.13 -13.06 -32.28
N ILE A 13 -5.23 -12.51 -33.49
CA ILE A 13 -4.12 -11.93 -34.24
C ILE A 13 -4.43 -10.45 -34.43
N LEU A 14 -3.48 -9.58 -34.09
CA LEU A 14 -3.61 -8.14 -34.22
C LEU A 14 -2.27 -7.50 -34.60
N LEU A 15 -2.29 -6.22 -34.95
CA LEU A 15 -1.05 -5.46 -35.16
C LEU A 15 -0.48 -5.00 -33.81
N GLU A 16 0.83 -5.05 -33.66
CA GLU A 16 1.59 -4.71 -32.44
C GLU A 16 1.12 -3.41 -31.77
N ARG A 17 0.90 -2.35 -32.56
CA ARG A 17 0.37 -1.06 -32.06
C ARG A 17 -1.00 -1.12 -31.35
N HIS A 18 -1.73 -2.24 -31.47
CA HIS A 18 -3.02 -2.47 -30.84
C HIS A 18 -2.94 -3.45 -29.66
N GLN A 19 -1.76 -4.02 -29.38
CA GLN A 19 -1.54 -5.00 -28.31
C GLN A 19 -1.92 -4.44 -26.94
N GLU A 20 -1.25 -3.36 -26.51
CA GLU A 20 -1.47 -2.77 -25.19
C GLU A 20 -2.91 -2.26 -25.00
N PRO A 21 -3.53 -1.53 -25.94
CA PRO A 21 -4.94 -1.15 -25.84
C PRO A 21 -5.89 -2.34 -25.67
N VAL A 22 -5.67 -3.44 -26.39
CA VAL A 22 -6.48 -4.66 -26.27
C VAL A 22 -6.25 -5.35 -24.92
N LEU A 23 -5.01 -5.41 -24.44
CA LEU A 23 -4.66 -5.95 -23.12
C LEU A 23 -5.35 -5.17 -21.99
N LEU A 24 -5.29 -3.84 -22.05
CA LEU A 24 -5.93 -2.95 -21.08
C LEU A 24 -7.45 -3.14 -21.07
N PHE A 25 -8.06 -3.24 -22.26
CA PHE A 25 -9.48 -3.53 -22.39
C PHE A 25 -9.85 -4.88 -21.76
N LEU A 26 -9.15 -5.97 -22.10
CA LEU A 26 -9.43 -7.29 -21.55
C LEU A 26 -9.22 -7.36 -20.03
N SER A 27 -8.19 -6.68 -19.52
CA SER A 27 -7.91 -6.54 -18.09
C SER A 27 -9.00 -5.77 -17.36
N SER A 28 -9.53 -4.69 -17.96
CA SER A 28 -10.64 -3.92 -17.38
C SER A 28 -11.91 -4.73 -17.22
N LEU A 29 -12.12 -5.74 -18.08
CA LEU A 29 -13.25 -6.64 -17.98
C LEU A 29 -13.05 -7.75 -16.95
N GLY A 30 -11.81 -8.15 -16.67
CA GLY A 30 -11.50 -9.23 -15.72
C GLY A 30 -11.98 -10.62 -16.19
N VAL A 31 -12.06 -10.83 -17.51
CA VAL A 31 -12.74 -12.00 -18.12
C VAL A 31 -11.81 -12.90 -18.95
N ALA A 32 -10.53 -12.56 -19.05
CA ALA A 32 -9.56 -13.24 -19.90
C ALA A 32 -8.45 -13.86 -19.06
N GLN A 33 -8.20 -15.16 -19.28
CA GLN A 33 -7.04 -15.86 -18.74
C GLN A 33 -6.14 -16.29 -19.89
N TYR A 34 -5.00 -15.61 -20.03
CA TYR A 34 -4.04 -15.84 -21.11
C TYR A 34 -3.40 -17.23 -21.00
N ILE A 35 -3.29 -17.88 -22.15
CA ILE A 35 -2.62 -19.16 -22.34
C ILE A 35 -1.25 -18.86 -22.94
N LYS A 36 -0.19 -19.45 -22.35
CA LYS A 36 1.17 -19.30 -22.88
C LYS A 36 1.24 -19.92 -24.28
N VAL A 37 1.54 -19.10 -25.28
CA VAL A 37 1.78 -19.57 -26.65
C VAL A 37 3.10 -20.32 -26.68
N ASP A 38 3.07 -21.59 -27.07
CA ASP A 38 4.27 -22.37 -27.29
C ASP A 38 4.92 -21.97 -28.62
N CYS A 39 6.06 -21.30 -28.54
CA CYS A 39 6.83 -20.84 -29.71
C CYS A 39 7.81 -21.92 -30.22
N GLU A 40 7.97 -23.04 -29.50
CA GLU A 40 8.86 -24.15 -29.86
C GLU A 40 8.13 -25.24 -30.66
N GLU A 41 6.80 -25.15 -30.82
CA GLU A 41 6.04 -26.08 -31.64
C GLU A 41 6.41 -25.98 -33.14
N GLU A 42 6.69 -27.15 -33.75
CA GLU A 42 6.97 -27.33 -35.19
C GLU A 42 5.90 -26.66 -36.10
N SER A 43 4.69 -26.46 -35.58
CA SER A 43 3.52 -25.83 -36.20
C SER A 43 3.78 -24.46 -36.83
N TYR A 44 4.72 -23.67 -36.29
CA TYR A 44 4.93 -22.27 -36.68
C TYR A 44 6.27 -22.02 -37.39
N ASN A 45 7.03 -23.07 -37.74
CA ASN A 45 8.27 -23.01 -38.53
C ASN A 45 9.27 -21.92 -38.09
N GLY A 46 9.32 -21.56 -36.80
CA GLY A 46 10.20 -20.51 -36.28
C GLY A 46 9.85 -19.08 -36.70
N PHE A 47 8.64 -18.83 -37.24
CA PHE A 47 8.17 -17.46 -37.55
C PHE A 47 7.65 -16.70 -36.33
N LEU A 48 7.09 -17.42 -35.36
CA LEU A 48 6.63 -16.84 -34.10
C LEU A 48 7.76 -16.87 -33.07
N HIS A 49 7.98 -15.73 -32.44
CA HIS A 49 8.90 -15.60 -31.31
C HIS A 49 8.12 -15.08 -30.10
N ALA A 50 8.58 -15.41 -28.89
CA ALA A 50 7.97 -14.86 -27.68
C ALA A 50 8.09 -13.32 -27.69
N CYS A 51 7.04 -12.62 -27.26
CA CYS A 51 7.12 -11.18 -27.11
C CYS A 51 8.23 -10.83 -26.10
N PRO A 52 9.08 -9.84 -26.40
CA PRO A 52 10.15 -9.45 -25.50
C PRO A 52 9.54 -8.95 -24.19
N ILE A 53 10.04 -9.42 -23.05
CA ILE A 53 9.62 -8.90 -21.75
C ILE A 53 10.09 -7.44 -21.67
N PRO A 54 9.17 -6.47 -21.51
CA PRO A 54 9.54 -5.06 -21.39
C PRO A 54 10.22 -4.82 -20.04
N LYS A 55 11.56 -4.91 -20.05
CA LYS A 55 12.40 -4.90 -18.84
C LYS A 55 12.34 -3.56 -18.11
N ASP A 56 12.21 -2.47 -18.85
CA ASP A 56 12.19 -1.13 -18.28
C ASP A 56 10.90 -0.91 -17.48
N GLU A 57 9.76 -1.33 -18.04
CA GLU A 57 8.45 -1.28 -17.40
C GLU A 57 8.39 -2.21 -16.17
N LEU A 58 8.95 -3.42 -16.28
CA LEU A 58 9.05 -4.36 -15.14
C LEU A 58 9.87 -3.76 -13.99
N GLN A 59 11.03 -3.19 -14.30
CA GLN A 59 11.89 -2.56 -13.29
C GLN A 59 11.19 -1.34 -12.67
N THR A 60 10.57 -0.49 -13.49
CA THR A 60 9.83 0.68 -13.03
C THR A 60 8.70 0.29 -12.07
N ASN A 61 7.91 -0.75 -12.42
CA ASN A 61 6.83 -1.22 -11.55
C ASN A 61 7.37 -1.75 -10.20
N SER A 62 8.47 -2.51 -10.23
CA SER A 62 9.14 -3.01 -9.03
C SER A 62 9.67 -1.89 -8.13
N ASP A 63 10.22 -0.83 -8.72
CA ASP A 63 10.73 0.32 -7.97
C ASP A 63 9.58 1.09 -7.29
N ILE A 64 8.45 1.27 -7.99
CA ILE A 64 7.22 1.86 -7.45
C ILE A 64 6.69 1.03 -6.27
N GLN A 65 6.57 -0.30 -6.44
CA GLN A 65 6.11 -1.19 -5.37
C GLN A 65 6.99 -1.10 -4.12
N THR A 66 8.31 -1.03 -4.31
CA THR A 66 9.28 -0.90 -3.22
C THR A 66 9.09 0.41 -2.45
N ARG A 67 8.84 1.51 -3.16
CA ARG A 67 8.57 2.83 -2.55
C ARG A 67 7.23 2.85 -1.81
N ILE A 68 6.18 2.29 -2.40
CA ILE A 68 4.87 2.14 -1.73
C ILE A 68 5.03 1.38 -0.42
N LYS A 69 5.72 0.23 -0.45
CA LYS A 69 5.98 -0.57 0.75
C LYS A 69 6.72 0.22 1.83
N ARG A 70 7.75 0.98 1.45
CA ARG A 70 8.47 1.86 2.37
C ARG A 70 7.53 2.88 3.03
N LYS A 71 6.61 3.47 2.26
CA LYS A 71 5.62 4.41 2.80
C LYS A 71 4.66 3.76 3.79
N PHE A 72 4.21 2.53 3.55
CA PHE A 72 3.44 1.78 4.55
C PHE A 72 4.23 1.60 5.86
N GLU A 73 5.51 1.28 5.77
CA GLU A 73 6.40 1.11 6.93
C GLU A 73 6.62 2.44 7.67
N GLU A 74 6.87 3.55 6.96
CA GLU A 74 7.06 4.89 7.53
C GLU A 74 5.85 5.36 8.36
N PHE A 75 4.63 5.06 7.88
CA PHE A 75 3.40 5.45 8.58
C PHE A 75 2.88 4.40 9.56
N ASN A 76 3.62 3.31 9.80
CA ASN A 76 3.16 2.14 10.58
C ASN A 76 1.76 1.66 10.15
N LEU A 77 1.47 1.75 8.86
CA LEU A 77 0.20 1.35 8.27
C LEU A 77 0.21 -0.15 8.04
N LYS A 78 -0.97 -0.76 8.16
CA LYS A 78 -1.13 -2.15 7.76
C LYS A 78 -1.28 -2.23 6.25
N LEU A 79 -0.51 -3.14 5.67
CA LEU A 79 -0.86 -3.74 4.39
C LEU A 79 -2.11 -4.57 4.62
N ASP A 80 -3.26 -3.95 4.38
CA ASP A 80 -4.53 -4.64 4.32
C ASP A 80 -4.76 -5.16 2.88
N ASP A 81 -5.62 -6.17 2.73
CA ASP A 81 -6.03 -6.61 1.41
C ASP A 81 -6.72 -5.46 0.67
N ILE A 82 -6.47 -5.35 -0.62
CA ILE A 82 -7.08 -4.33 -1.46
C ILE A 82 -8.56 -4.66 -1.62
N ASP A 83 -9.39 -4.06 -0.77
CA ASP A 83 -10.82 -4.31 -0.71
C ASP A 83 -11.54 -3.31 -1.65
N GLY A 84 -11.65 -3.65 -2.94
CA GLY A 84 -12.34 -2.83 -3.93
C GLY A 84 -11.92 -3.07 -5.38
N GLU A 85 -12.73 -2.56 -6.31
CA GLU A 85 -12.40 -2.58 -7.74
C GLU A 85 -11.33 -1.52 -8.04
N VAL A 86 -10.09 -1.96 -8.20
CA VAL A 86 -8.99 -1.06 -8.58
C VAL A 86 -9.06 -0.77 -10.06
N VAL A 87 -9.33 0.47 -10.44
CA VAL A 87 -9.35 0.88 -11.85
C VAL A 87 -7.99 1.47 -12.20
N LEU A 88 -7.38 0.99 -13.29
CA LEU A 88 -6.13 1.58 -13.80
C LEU A 88 -6.36 3.05 -14.19
N LEU A 89 -5.31 3.86 -14.07
CA LEU A 89 -5.36 5.24 -14.52
C LEU A 89 -5.52 5.29 -16.04
N PRO A 90 -6.13 6.37 -16.59
CA PRO A 90 -6.23 6.55 -18.02
C PRO A 90 -4.85 6.51 -18.67
N GLY A 91 -4.70 5.67 -19.68
CA GLY A 91 -3.48 5.52 -20.46
C GLY A 91 -3.75 4.55 -21.60
N ASN A 92 -3.11 4.79 -22.74
CA ASN A 92 -3.16 3.88 -23.89
C ASN A 92 -2.03 2.84 -23.84
N THR A 93 -1.05 3.05 -22.96
CA THR A 93 0.12 2.18 -22.78
C THR A 93 0.43 1.93 -21.29
N ILE A 94 1.08 0.80 -21.01
CA ILE A 94 1.60 0.43 -19.68
C ILE A 94 2.57 1.51 -19.18
N LYS A 95 3.40 2.06 -20.09
CA LYS A 95 4.33 3.14 -19.77
C LYS A 95 3.64 4.42 -19.31
N GLU A 96 2.56 4.84 -19.98
CA GLU A 96 1.75 6.00 -19.56
C GLU A 96 1.10 5.78 -18.19
N ILE A 97 0.61 4.56 -17.95
CA ILE A 97 0.00 4.17 -16.67
C ILE A 97 1.05 4.22 -15.56
N LEU A 98 2.23 3.61 -15.77
CA LEU A 98 3.35 3.65 -14.83
C LEU A 98 3.79 5.08 -14.53
N SER A 99 3.90 5.94 -15.55
CA SER A 99 4.21 7.36 -15.37
C SER A 99 3.16 8.09 -14.51
N SER A 100 1.89 7.72 -14.65
CA SER A 100 0.81 8.32 -13.87
C SER A 100 0.79 7.83 -12.42
N ILE A 101 1.09 6.54 -12.19
CA ILE A 101 1.27 5.96 -10.86
C ILE A 101 2.45 6.62 -10.16
N GLU A 102 3.58 6.74 -10.87
CA GLU A 102 4.82 7.37 -10.40
C GLU A 102 4.60 8.83 -9.99
N GLN A 103 3.87 9.60 -10.81
CA GLN A 103 3.52 10.98 -10.49
C GLN A 103 2.69 11.06 -9.21
N LYS A 104 1.61 10.26 -9.11
CA LYS A 104 0.77 10.25 -7.91
C LYS A 104 1.51 9.79 -6.67
N LEU A 105 2.41 8.82 -6.80
CA LEU A 105 3.24 8.39 -5.69
C LEU A 105 4.13 9.55 -5.23
N THR A 106 4.78 10.26 -6.16
CA THR A 106 5.62 11.41 -5.83
C THR A 106 4.83 12.52 -5.13
N GLU A 107 3.62 12.83 -5.60
CA GLU A 107 2.72 13.78 -4.93
C GLU A 107 2.41 13.35 -3.49
N ILE A 108 2.09 12.06 -3.25
CA ILE A 108 1.90 11.53 -1.90
C ILE A 108 3.17 11.67 -1.07
N GLU A 109 4.33 11.35 -1.63
CA GLU A 109 5.60 11.44 -0.91
C GLU A 109 5.87 12.87 -0.46
N GLU A 110 5.64 13.86 -1.33
CA GLU A 110 5.79 15.29 -1.03
C GLU A 110 4.80 15.75 0.05
N ASP A 111 3.52 15.42 -0.08
CA ASP A 111 2.46 15.79 0.87
C ASP A 111 2.62 15.11 2.23
N SER A 112 3.27 13.95 2.26
CA SER A 112 3.43 13.12 3.46
C SER A 112 4.59 13.56 4.37
N ASN A 113 5.59 14.26 3.84
CA ASN A 113 6.79 14.66 4.60
C ASN A 113 6.48 15.53 5.83
N PRO A 114 5.61 16.56 5.75
CA PRO A 114 5.26 17.37 6.93
C PRO A 114 4.58 16.56 8.04
N ILE A 115 3.82 15.51 7.67
CA ILE A 115 3.13 14.63 8.63
C ILE A 115 4.16 13.78 9.39
N ILE A 116 5.17 13.26 8.69
CA ILE A 116 6.27 12.48 9.29
C ILE A 116 7.05 13.34 10.28
N GLU A 117 7.43 14.56 9.89
CA GLU A 117 8.14 15.49 10.77
C GLU A 117 7.35 15.81 12.06
N LEU A 118 6.02 15.96 11.95
CA LEU A 118 5.13 16.16 13.08
C LEU A 118 5.06 14.94 14.01
N LEU A 119 5.00 13.72 13.45
CA LEU A 119 4.99 12.48 14.22
C LEU A 119 6.32 12.26 14.96
N ASP A 120 7.44 12.56 14.33
CA ASP A 120 8.77 12.50 14.94
C ASP A 120 8.92 13.50 16.08
N LEU A 121 8.47 14.75 15.88
CA LEU A 121 8.47 15.77 16.91
C LEU A 121 7.62 15.35 18.12
N THR A 122 6.43 14.80 17.86
CA THR A 122 5.52 14.32 18.91
C THR A 122 6.17 13.17 19.69
N SER A 123 6.77 12.20 18.99
CA SER A 123 7.50 11.09 19.61
C SER A 123 8.67 11.57 20.46
N ALA A 124 9.43 12.58 20.00
CA ALA A 124 10.52 13.17 20.75
C ALA A 124 10.03 13.87 22.04
N VAL A 125 8.91 14.59 21.96
CA VAL A 125 8.27 15.22 23.12
C VAL A 125 7.79 14.16 24.11
N VAL A 126 7.08 13.13 23.67
CA VAL A 126 6.62 12.02 24.52
C VAL A 126 7.80 11.34 25.22
N ASN A 127 8.87 11.03 24.49
CA ASN A 127 10.08 10.42 25.04
C ASN A 127 10.76 11.31 26.09
N LYS A 128 10.88 12.62 25.81
CA LYS A 128 11.47 13.59 26.74
C LYS A 128 10.63 13.72 28.01
N THR A 129 9.31 13.77 27.88
CA THR A 129 8.36 13.81 29.01
C THR A 129 8.45 12.54 29.84
N SER A 130 8.51 11.37 29.20
CA SER A 130 8.70 10.07 29.86
C SER A 130 10.02 10.00 30.63
N GLN A 131 11.13 10.48 30.04
CA GLN A 131 12.43 10.57 30.73
C GLN A 131 12.36 11.49 31.96
N GLN A 132 11.72 12.66 31.84
CA GLN A 132 11.56 13.58 32.97
C GLN A 132 10.72 12.95 34.09
N LEU A 133 9.64 12.24 33.75
CA LEU A 133 8.82 11.48 34.70
C LEU A 133 9.64 10.40 35.43
N GLN A 134 10.52 9.67 34.73
CA GLN A 134 11.42 8.69 35.37
C GLN A 134 12.43 9.37 36.29
N VAL A 135 13.00 10.51 35.88
CA VAL A 135 13.91 11.29 36.74
C VAL A 135 13.19 11.76 38.00
N TRP A 136 11.95 12.24 37.90
CA TRP A 136 11.12 12.59 39.05
C TRP A 136 10.81 11.39 39.94
N LYS A 137 10.41 10.24 39.38
CA LYS A 137 10.17 9.00 40.11
C LYS A 137 11.41 8.52 40.90
N VAL A 138 12.61 8.67 40.34
CA VAL A 138 13.88 8.37 41.01
C VAL A 138 14.26 9.45 42.04
N SER A 139 13.90 10.70 41.79
CA SER A 139 14.19 11.83 42.68
C SER A 139 13.30 11.83 43.93
N HIS A 140 12.06 11.32 43.86
CA HIS A 140 11.25 11.05 45.05
C HIS A 140 11.87 9.99 45.98
N LYS A 141 12.62 9.01 45.43
CA LYS A 141 13.45 8.08 46.24
C LYS A 141 14.71 8.75 46.82
N LYS A 142 15.12 9.90 46.27
CA LYS A 142 16.22 10.76 46.74
C LYS A 142 15.69 12.08 47.29
N LEU A 143 14.57 12.07 48.01
CA LEU A 143 14.22 13.14 48.95
C LEU A 143 15.26 13.12 50.09
N ASN A 144 16.46 13.62 49.77
CA ASN A 144 17.47 13.98 50.74
C ASN A 144 16.90 15.18 51.48
N SER A 145 16.55 14.94 52.74
CA SER A 145 16.31 15.99 53.72
C SER A 145 17.56 16.87 53.82
N LYS A 146 17.64 17.92 53.01
CA LYS A 146 18.48 19.09 53.31
C LYS A 146 17.79 19.90 54.42
N TYR A 147 17.41 19.24 55.51
CA TYR A 147 17.06 19.94 56.73
C TYR A 147 18.37 20.41 57.34
N LYS A 148 18.71 21.69 57.12
CA LYS A 148 19.70 22.34 57.98
C LYS A 148 18.99 22.65 59.29
N THR A 149 19.47 22.05 60.37
CA THR A 149 19.00 22.33 61.72
C THR A 149 19.05 23.84 61.97
N PRO A 150 17.97 24.47 62.43
CA PRO A 150 17.99 25.88 62.80
C PRO A 150 19.05 26.10 63.88
N ALA A 151 20.00 26.98 63.63
CA ALA A 151 20.97 27.41 64.64
C ALA A 151 20.26 28.42 65.58
N GLY A 152 19.51 27.91 66.55
CA GLY A 152 18.81 28.72 67.54
C GLY A 152 18.04 27.87 68.56
N GLN A 153 17.97 28.32 69.82
CA GLN A 153 17.20 27.69 70.90
C GLN A 153 15.69 27.83 70.62
N HIS A 154 15.14 26.93 69.81
CA HIS A 154 13.69 26.76 69.66
C HIS A 154 13.17 25.76 70.68
N THR A 155 11.98 26.00 71.22
CA THR A 155 11.34 25.04 72.12
C THR A 155 10.88 23.81 71.32
N SER A 156 10.90 22.61 71.92
CA SER A 156 10.57 21.36 71.21
C SER A 156 9.17 21.37 70.57
N LYS A 157 8.25 22.22 71.03
CA LYS A 157 6.91 22.41 70.44
C LYS A 157 6.92 23.21 69.15
N GLU A 158 7.78 24.22 69.04
CA GLU A 158 7.92 25.03 67.81
C GLU A 158 8.56 24.21 66.69
N LEU A 159 9.60 23.44 67.01
CA LEU A 159 10.23 22.52 66.05
C LEU A 159 9.27 21.43 65.55
N LEU A 160 8.40 20.91 66.42
CA LEU A 160 7.37 19.93 66.03
C LEU A 160 6.27 20.56 65.17
N PHE A 161 5.87 21.79 65.47
CA PHE A 161 4.86 22.51 64.70
C PHE A 161 5.35 22.83 63.28
N GLU A 162 6.59 23.32 63.17
CA GLU A 162 7.22 23.64 61.90
C GLU A 162 7.48 22.38 61.05
N ALA A 163 7.95 21.29 61.67
CA ALA A 163 8.10 20.01 60.99
C ALA A 163 6.76 19.45 60.46
N ASN A 164 5.67 19.59 61.22
CA ASN A 164 4.34 19.16 60.76
C ASN A 164 3.84 20.00 59.59
N HIS A 165 4.05 21.31 59.63
CA HIS A 165 3.66 22.20 58.53
C HIS A 165 4.43 21.86 57.24
N HIS A 166 5.73 21.58 57.35
CA HIS A 166 6.53 21.15 56.20
C HIS A 166 6.11 19.79 55.65
N LEU A 167 5.72 18.84 56.51
CA LEU A 167 5.21 17.55 56.05
C LEU A 167 3.87 17.68 55.31
N ILE A 168 3.01 18.59 55.74
CA ILE A 168 1.74 18.88 55.07
C ILE A 168 1.99 19.52 53.70
N ASP A 169 2.90 20.49 53.60
CA ASP A 169 3.26 21.10 52.32
C ASP A 169 3.88 20.09 51.35
N ILE A 170 4.76 19.21 51.83
CA ILE A 170 5.33 18.12 51.01
C ILE A 170 4.22 17.18 50.52
N ASN A 171 3.26 16.84 51.38
CA ASN A 171 2.16 15.96 51.01
C ASN A 171 1.25 16.59 49.94
N ASN A 172 0.95 17.88 50.06
CA ASN A 172 0.15 18.62 49.09
C ASN A 172 0.85 18.71 47.72
N GLN A 173 2.16 19.03 47.70
CA GLN A 173 2.94 19.04 46.47
C GLN A 173 3.03 17.65 45.82
N LEU A 174 3.10 16.59 46.62
CA LEU A 174 3.10 15.21 46.12
C LEU A 174 1.75 14.84 45.47
N GLU A 175 0.64 15.30 46.06
CA GLU A 175 -0.70 15.05 45.54
C GLU A 175 -0.97 15.82 44.24
N GLU A 176 -0.55 17.08 44.17
CA GLU A 176 -0.67 17.93 42.98
C GLU A 176 0.19 17.38 41.83
N THR A 177 1.45 17.00 42.13
CA THR A 177 2.32 16.30 41.18
C THR A 177 1.69 14.98 40.72
N GLY A 178 1.10 14.20 41.62
CA GLY A 178 0.42 12.94 41.27
C GLY A 178 -0.75 13.13 40.30
N LYS A 179 -1.50 14.24 40.43
CA LYS A 179 -2.59 14.61 39.52
C LYS A 179 -2.06 14.99 38.14
N GLU A 180 -1.03 15.84 38.07
CA GLU A 180 -0.40 16.23 36.80
C GLU A 180 0.18 15.02 36.05
N VAL A 181 0.81 14.06 36.77
CA VAL A 181 1.33 12.84 36.16
C VAL A 181 0.21 11.95 35.60
N LEU A 182 -0.92 11.82 36.32
CA LEU A 182 -2.07 11.06 35.85
C LEU A 182 -2.75 11.71 34.64
N GLU A 183 -2.86 13.04 34.62
CA GLU A 183 -3.38 13.78 33.47
C GLU A 183 -2.48 13.60 32.25
N LEU A 184 -1.15 13.74 32.39
CA LEU A 184 -0.19 13.50 31.32
C LEU A 184 -0.22 12.05 30.80
N GLN A 185 -0.35 11.06 31.70
CA GLN A 185 -0.52 9.66 31.30
C GLN A 185 -1.83 9.44 30.55
N SER A 186 -2.93 10.06 31.00
CA SER A 186 -4.23 9.95 30.31
C SER A 186 -4.19 10.56 28.91
N SER A 187 -3.49 11.69 28.74
CA SER A 187 -3.31 12.36 27.45
C SER A 187 -2.43 11.52 26.51
N ALA A 188 -1.33 10.96 27.00
CA ALA A 188 -0.46 10.08 26.20
C ALA A 188 -1.19 8.80 25.75
N TYR A 189 -1.98 8.17 26.64
CA TYR A 189 -2.83 7.02 26.28
C TYR A 189 -3.92 7.39 25.27
N SER A 190 -4.47 8.61 25.35
CA SER A 190 -5.48 9.12 24.42
C SER A 190 -4.89 9.42 23.03
N GLU A 191 -3.67 9.95 22.96
CA GLU A 191 -2.95 10.23 21.71
C GLU A 191 -2.51 8.94 20.99
N GLU A 192 -1.99 7.93 21.70
CA GLU A 192 -1.68 6.60 21.13
C GLU A 192 -2.91 5.95 20.48
N HIS A 193 -4.12 6.26 20.98
CA HIS A 193 -5.38 5.75 20.42
C HIS A 193 -6.01 6.68 19.38
N SER A 194 -5.55 7.94 19.27
CA SER A 194 -6.10 8.96 18.37
C SER A 194 -5.34 9.11 17.05
N ILE A 195 -4.09 8.64 16.97
CA ILE A 195 -3.35 8.56 15.69
C ILE A 195 -4.13 7.74 14.64
N LYS A 196 -4.96 6.78 15.09
CA LYS A 196 -5.90 6.02 14.25
C LYS A 196 -7.09 6.83 13.70
N LYS A 197 -7.25 8.11 14.04
CA LYS A 197 -8.39 8.95 13.66
C LYS A 197 -8.00 10.26 12.95
N VAL A 198 -6.78 10.37 12.46
CA VAL A 198 -6.37 11.50 11.62
C VAL A 198 -6.90 11.26 10.20
N PRO A 199 -7.85 12.07 9.68
CA PRO A 199 -8.45 11.85 8.37
C PRO A 199 -7.43 11.86 7.22
N GLU A 200 -6.34 12.63 7.37
CA GLU A 200 -5.25 12.66 6.38
C GLU A 200 -4.52 11.31 6.29
N ILE A 201 -4.29 10.62 7.41
CA ILE A 201 -3.64 9.30 7.43
C ILE A 201 -4.53 8.24 6.78
N GLY A 202 -5.84 8.27 7.04
CA GLY A 202 -6.79 7.37 6.38
C GLY A 202 -6.85 7.57 4.87
N THR A 203 -6.79 8.82 4.41
CA THR A 203 -6.74 9.17 2.99
C THR A 203 -5.43 8.70 2.35
N LEU A 204 -4.30 8.91 3.02
CA LEU A 204 -2.99 8.44 2.58
C LEU A 204 -2.94 6.91 2.48
N GLN A 205 -3.46 6.20 3.47
CA GLN A 205 -3.56 4.73 3.43
C GLN A 205 -4.39 4.25 2.24
N SER A 206 -5.56 4.85 2.01
CA SER A 206 -6.43 4.50 0.87
C SER A 206 -5.75 4.76 -0.47
N ASN A 207 -5.06 5.89 -0.61
CA ASN A 207 -4.32 6.23 -1.83
C ASN A 207 -3.17 5.25 -2.09
N LEU A 208 -2.38 4.91 -1.07
CA LEU A 208 -1.29 3.93 -1.19
C LEU A 208 -1.80 2.53 -1.54
N LEU A 209 -2.90 2.08 -0.94
CA LEU A 209 -3.56 0.81 -1.28
C LEU A 209 -4.04 0.80 -2.74
N ASN A 210 -4.59 1.91 -3.21
CA ASN A 210 -5.04 2.03 -4.60
C ASN A 210 -3.86 1.96 -5.59
N LEU A 211 -2.79 2.72 -5.33
CA LEU A 211 -1.56 2.65 -6.15
C LEU A 211 -0.96 1.24 -6.14
N GLN A 212 -0.94 0.58 -4.97
CA GLN A 212 -0.49 -0.81 -4.87
C GLN A 212 -1.32 -1.72 -5.76
N GLY A 213 -2.65 -1.62 -5.71
CA GLY A 213 -3.51 -2.40 -6.59
C GLY A 213 -3.27 -2.14 -8.06
N MET A 214 -2.98 -0.90 -8.44
CA MET A 214 -2.64 -0.55 -9.82
C MET A 214 -1.34 -1.23 -10.26
N THR A 215 -0.31 -1.24 -9.41
CA THR A 215 0.96 -1.93 -9.72
C THR A 215 0.78 -3.45 -9.89
N LEU A 216 -0.12 -4.08 -9.11
CA LEU A 216 -0.43 -5.50 -9.27
C LEU A 216 -1.18 -5.79 -10.58
N LYS A 217 -2.05 -4.87 -11.01
CA LYS A 217 -2.68 -4.95 -12.33
C LYS A 217 -1.66 -4.78 -13.46
N VAL A 218 -0.65 -3.93 -13.28
CA VAL A 218 0.46 -3.81 -14.24
C VAL A 218 1.26 -5.11 -14.31
N ASP A 219 1.58 -5.76 -13.18
CA ASP A 219 2.23 -7.08 -13.21
C ASP A 219 1.44 -8.12 -14.01
N ALA A 220 0.11 -8.15 -13.84
CA ALA A 220 -0.75 -9.05 -14.60
C ALA A 220 -0.76 -8.74 -16.11
N LEU A 221 -0.65 -7.47 -16.50
CA LEU A 221 -0.53 -7.05 -17.91
C LEU A 221 0.82 -7.50 -18.49
N LEU A 222 1.91 -7.26 -17.77
CA LEU A 222 3.26 -7.68 -18.17
C LEU A 222 3.37 -9.21 -18.27
N GLU A 223 2.73 -9.94 -17.35
CA GLU A 223 2.64 -11.40 -17.41
C GLU A 223 1.82 -11.87 -18.62
N ALA A 224 0.75 -11.15 -18.97
CA ALA A 224 -0.05 -11.46 -20.16
C ALA A 224 0.76 -11.26 -21.44
N GLU A 225 1.55 -10.19 -21.57
CA GLU A 225 2.46 -9.98 -22.71
C GLU A 225 3.47 -11.09 -22.86
N ASN A 226 4.05 -11.56 -21.75
CA ASN A 226 5.00 -12.68 -21.74
C ASN A 226 4.38 -14.03 -22.17
N LYS A 227 3.05 -14.12 -22.27
CA LYS A 227 2.34 -15.29 -22.79
C LYS A 227 2.05 -15.21 -24.30
N MET A 228 2.31 -14.06 -24.93
CA MET A 228 2.03 -13.81 -26.34
C MET A 228 3.22 -14.15 -27.24
N ALA A 229 2.92 -14.30 -28.54
CA ALA A 229 3.92 -14.45 -29.58
C ALA A 229 3.83 -13.31 -30.61
N GLN A 230 4.96 -12.99 -31.24
CA GLN A 230 5.11 -11.93 -32.22
C GLN A 230 5.80 -12.44 -33.49
N CYS A 231 5.42 -11.87 -34.63
CA CYS A 231 6.12 -11.97 -35.90
C CYS A 231 6.05 -10.60 -36.58
N ASP A 232 7.20 -9.97 -36.82
CA ASP A 232 7.32 -8.60 -37.30
C ASP A 232 6.42 -7.63 -36.50
N THR A 233 5.37 -7.09 -37.13
CA THR A 233 4.42 -6.12 -36.54
C THR A 233 3.09 -6.77 -36.14
N ILE A 234 3.05 -8.10 -36.07
CA ILE A 234 1.86 -8.89 -35.77
C ILE A 234 2.06 -9.60 -34.44
N VAL A 235 1.03 -9.57 -33.61
CA VAL A 235 0.98 -10.22 -32.30
C VAL A 235 -0.13 -11.25 -32.29
N TYR A 236 0.16 -12.40 -31.70
CA TYR A 236 -0.74 -13.52 -31.51
C TYR A 236 -0.86 -13.85 -30.02
N PHE A 237 -2.09 -14.04 -29.55
CA PHE A 237 -2.34 -14.55 -28.22
C PHE A 237 -3.54 -15.48 -28.16
N GLU A 238 -3.54 -16.31 -27.11
CA GLU A 238 -4.65 -17.20 -26.78
C GLU A 238 -5.14 -16.91 -25.36
N ALA A 239 -6.45 -16.97 -25.13
CA ALA A 239 -7.04 -16.79 -23.81
C ALA A 239 -8.30 -17.63 -23.60
N TRP A 240 -8.51 -18.09 -22.38
CA TRP A 240 -9.80 -18.58 -21.92
C TRP A 240 -10.68 -17.41 -21.55
N VAL A 241 -11.91 -17.38 -22.07
CA VAL A 241 -12.91 -16.35 -21.79
C VAL A 241 -14.26 -16.98 -21.48
N LEU A 242 -15.06 -16.30 -20.66
CA LEU A 242 -16.44 -16.73 -20.41
C LEU A 242 -17.27 -16.57 -21.67
N LYS A 243 -18.01 -17.61 -22.05
CA LYS A 243 -18.81 -17.60 -23.28
C LYS A 243 -19.82 -16.47 -23.34
N LYS A 244 -20.39 -16.09 -22.20
CA LYS A 244 -21.33 -14.95 -22.10
C LYS A 244 -20.69 -13.61 -22.46
N GLU A 245 -19.37 -13.48 -22.33
CA GLU A 245 -18.62 -12.23 -22.60
C GLU A 245 -18.04 -12.18 -24.02
N ILE A 246 -18.08 -13.28 -24.77
CA ILE A 246 -17.44 -13.38 -26.10
C ILE A 246 -17.87 -12.29 -27.06
N LEU A 247 -19.18 -12.00 -27.11
CA LEU A 247 -19.72 -10.98 -28.02
C LEU A 247 -19.10 -9.62 -27.69
N ARG A 248 -19.16 -9.23 -26.41
CA ARG A 248 -18.61 -7.97 -25.89
C ARG A 248 -17.10 -7.87 -26.12
N ILE A 249 -16.37 -8.96 -25.89
CA ILE A 249 -14.92 -9.03 -26.12
C ILE A 249 -14.60 -8.86 -27.60
N THR A 250 -15.30 -9.59 -28.48
CA THR A 250 -15.06 -9.57 -29.93
C THR A 250 -15.37 -8.19 -30.51
N GLU A 251 -16.48 -7.56 -30.10
CA GLU A 251 -16.85 -6.21 -30.51
C GLU A 251 -15.82 -5.18 -30.03
N GLY A 252 -15.43 -5.23 -28.75
CA GLY A 252 -14.44 -4.29 -28.20
C GLY A 252 -13.05 -4.41 -28.85
N ILE A 253 -12.57 -5.62 -29.11
CA ILE A 253 -11.30 -5.82 -29.85
C ILE A 253 -11.42 -5.27 -31.28
N ASN A 254 -12.54 -5.53 -31.96
CA ASN A 254 -12.78 -4.99 -33.31
C ASN A 254 -12.80 -3.45 -33.31
N GLU A 255 -13.41 -2.81 -32.32
CA GLU A 255 -13.44 -1.35 -32.19
C GLU A 255 -12.03 -0.78 -31.99
N ILE A 256 -11.27 -1.30 -31.03
CA ILE A 256 -9.90 -0.86 -30.73
C ILE A 256 -8.98 -1.00 -31.94
N THR A 257 -9.13 -2.08 -32.69
CA THR A 257 -8.29 -2.39 -33.85
C THR A 257 -8.82 -1.77 -35.15
N ASN A 258 -9.96 -1.07 -35.12
CA ASN A 258 -10.68 -0.60 -36.30
C ASN A 258 -10.90 -1.72 -37.34
N GLY A 259 -11.27 -2.91 -36.87
CA GLY A 259 -11.47 -4.12 -37.68
C GLY A 259 -10.18 -4.77 -38.20
N LYS A 260 -9.00 -4.30 -37.79
CA LYS A 260 -7.69 -4.84 -38.21
C LYS A 260 -7.20 -5.94 -37.25
N CYS A 261 -8.05 -6.92 -37.02
CA CYS A 261 -7.73 -8.12 -36.25
C CYS A 261 -8.40 -9.36 -36.83
N PHE A 262 -7.88 -10.52 -36.46
CA PHE A 262 -8.49 -11.81 -36.73
C PHE A 262 -8.75 -12.54 -35.42
N ILE A 263 -9.99 -12.97 -35.21
CA ILE A 263 -10.45 -13.58 -33.96
C ILE A 263 -11.09 -14.93 -34.28
N VAL A 264 -10.59 -15.99 -33.64
CA VAL A 264 -11.15 -17.35 -33.74
C VAL A 264 -11.61 -17.81 -32.37
N GLN A 265 -12.79 -18.42 -32.34
CA GLN A 265 -13.40 -19.00 -31.14
C GLN A 265 -13.38 -20.52 -31.27
N GLU A 266 -12.76 -21.21 -30.31
CA GLU A 266 -12.73 -22.67 -30.23
C GLU A 266 -13.41 -23.14 -28.95
N LYS A 267 -14.17 -24.24 -29.04
CA LYS A 267 -14.64 -24.95 -27.86
C LYS A 267 -13.47 -25.67 -27.19
N PRO A 268 -13.49 -25.83 -25.85
CA PRO A 268 -12.48 -26.63 -25.17
C PRO A 268 -12.39 -28.04 -25.75
N LYS A 269 -11.18 -28.49 -26.05
CA LYS A 269 -10.86 -29.85 -26.49
C LYS A 269 -10.55 -30.72 -25.28
N SER A 270 -10.67 -32.04 -25.42
CA SER A 270 -10.46 -33.00 -24.32
C SER A 270 -9.03 -33.02 -23.76
N LYS A 271 -8.06 -32.47 -24.48
CA LYS A 271 -6.64 -32.35 -24.07
C LYS A 271 -6.29 -30.98 -23.50
N ASP A 272 -7.24 -30.03 -23.53
CA ASP A 272 -6.97 -28.67 -23.10
C ASP A 272 -6.94 -28.59 -21.56
N ASN A 273 -5.96 -27.88 -21.03
CA ASN A 273 -5.95 -27.49 -19.62
C ASN A 273 -6.88 -26.29 -19.44
N VAL A 274 -8.16 -26.59 -19.20
CA VAL A 274 -9.21 -25.60 -18.92
C VAL A 274 -9.13 -25.22 -17.42
N PRO A 275 -9.08 -23.91 -17.09
CA PRO A 275 -9.07 -23.41 -15.71
C PRO A 275 -10.31 -23.76 -14.89
#